data_AF-R7C3P8-F1
#
_entry.id   AF-R7C3P8-F1
#
_cell.length_a   1.000
_cell.length_b   1.000
_cell.length_c   1.000
_cell.angle_alpha   90.00
_cell.angle_beta   90.00
_cell.angle_gamma   90.00
#
_symmetry.space_group_name_H-M   'P 1'
#
loop_
_entity.id
_entity.type
_entity.pdbx_description
1 polymer ?
#
loop_
_entity_poly.entity_id
_entity_poly.type
_entity_poly.pdbx_seq_one_letter_code
_entity_poly.pdbx_strand_id
1 'polypeptide(L)'
;MDRRYWKLGVPFVTEVTQDNPAMAFARPVIAQDTGGAIRGVIRFDYFWGFGDIAGAQAGRQKSRAHAWVLVPRGMKPSDIMTAR
;
A
#
# COMPACT_ATOMS: atom_id res chain seq x y z
N MET A 1 -3.31 -1.69 5.53
CA MET A 1 -2.63 -0.52 6.13
C MET A 1 -2.66 -0.58 7.64
N ASP A 2 -1.63 -0.02 8.29
CA ASP A 2 -1.57 0.09 9.74
C ASP A 2 -2.34 1.33 10.22
N ARG A 3 -3.48 1.12 10.88
CA ARG A 3 -4.38 2.19 11.36
C ARG A 3 -3.76 3.10 12.40
N ARG A 4 -2.64 2.71 13.01
CA ARG A 4 -1.90 3.56 13.97
C ARG A 4 -1.20 4.72 13.28
N TYR A 5 -0.97 4.63 11.98
CA TYR A 5 -0.31 5.67 11.20
C TYR A 5 -1.27 6.37 10.23
N TRP A 6 -2.19 5.63 9.61
CA TRP A 6 -3.04 6.14 8.54
C TRP A 6 -4.52 5.94 8.80
N LYS A 7 -5.31 6.97 8.49
CA LYS A 7 -6.76 6.86 8.36
C LYS A 7 -7.10 6.04 7.11
N LEU A 8 -8.21 5.29 7.16
CA LEU A 8 -8.73 4.63 5.96
C LEU A 8 -9.23 5.67 4.96
N GLY A 9 -9.19 5.34 3.68
CA GLY A 9 -9.55 6.23 2.59
C GLY A 9 -8.43 7.18 2.13
N VAL A 10 -7.29 7.20 2.82
CA VAL A 10 -6.13 8.01 2.39
C VAL A 10 -5.61 7.50 1.04
N PRO A 11 -5.50 8.36 0.02
CA PRO A 11 -4.95 8.01 -1.28
C PRO A 11 -3.42 8.05 -1.27
N PHE A 12 -2.83 7.02 -1.87
CA PHE A 12 -1.40 6.92 -2.11
C PHE A 12 -1.13 6.73 -3.60
N VAL A 13 -0.02 7.26 -4.09
CA VAL A 13 0.61 6.75 -5.31
C VAL A 13 1.66 5.77 -4.86
N THR A 14 1.60 4.54 -5.36
CA THR A 14 2.52 3.47 -4.99
C THR A 14 3.31 3.03 -6.21
N GLU A 15 4.62 3.03 -6.08
CA GLU A 15 5.56 2.49 -7.05
C GLU A 15 6.19 1.21 -6.49
N VAL A 16 6.16 0.16 -7.31
CA VAL A 16 6.71 -1.15 -6.98
C VAL A 16 7.43 -1.70 -8.19
N THR A 17 8.64 -2.24 -7.95
CA THR A 17 9.40 -3.02 -8.92
C THR A 17 9.90 -4.30 -8.26
N GLN A 18 9.77 -5.41 -8.97
CA GLN A 18 10.34 -6.70 -8.59
C GLN A 18 10.52 -7.59 -9.82
N ASP A 19 11.57 -8.41 -9.81
CA ASP A 19 11.93 -9.25 -10.96
C ASP A 19 11.20 -10.60 -10.96
N ASN A 20 10.86 -11.16 -9.79
CA ASN A 20 10.14 -12.44 -9.69
C ASN A 20 9.19 -12.50 -8.46
N PRO A 21 7.85 -12.54 -8.67
CA PRO A 21 7.16 -12.24 -9.93
C PRO A 21 7.61 -10.92 -10.53
N ALA A 22 7.70 -10.89 -11.87
CA ALA A 22 7.91 -9.67 -12.62
C ALA A 22 6.72 -8.72 -12.40
N MET A 23 7.01 -7.56 -11.83
CA MET A 23 6.06 -6.46 -11.68
C MET A 23 6.80 -5.14 -11.69
N ALA A 24 6.26 -4.18 -12.44
CA ALA A 24 6.72 -2.80 -12.42
C ALA A 24 5.49 -1.93 -12.63
N PHE A 25 5.15 -1.10 -11.63
CA PHE A 25 4.04 -0.17 -11.76
C PHE A 25 4.23 1.05 -10.87
N ALA A 26 3.62 2.16 -11.28
CA ALA A 26 3.36 3.32 -10.44
C ALA A 26 1.88 3.68 -10.59
N ARG A 27 1.07 3.48 -9.55
CA ARG A 27 -0.39 3.67 -9.64
C ARG A 27 -1.01 4.24 -8.37
N PRO A 28 -2.15 4.95 -8.47
CA PRO A 28 -2.96 5.31 -7.32
C PRO A 28 -3.54 4.07 -6.65
N VAL A 29 -3.50 4.04 -5.32
CA VAL A 29 -4.17 3.05 -4.47
C VAL A 29 -4.83 3.77 -3.29
N ILE A 30 -5.88 3.17 -2.74
CA ILE A 30 -6.58 3.71 -1.58
C ILE A 30 -6.34 2.79 -0.40
N ALA A 31 -6.06 3.35 0.77
CA ALA A 31 -5.99 2.60 2.02
C ALA A 31 -7.39 2.11 2.45
N GLN A 32 -7.83 0.97 1.92
CA GLN A 32 -9.19 0.44 2.17
C GLN A 32 -9.23 -0.74 3.15
N ASP A 33 -8.10 -1.42 3.38
CA ASP A 33 -8.07 -2.62 4.22
C ASP A 33 -6.91 -2.59 5.24
N THR A 34 -7.00 -3.43 6.27
CA THR A 34 -6.08 -3.55 7.42
C THR A 34 -5.85 -5.01 7.75
N GLY A 35 -4.72 -5.33 8.38
CA GLY A 35 -4.46 -6.70 8.81
C GLY A 35 -3.45 -6.74 9.94
N GLY A 36 -3.57 -7.72 10.84
CA GLY A 36 -2.69 -7.83 12.02
C GLY A 36 -1.19 -7.96 11.68
N ALA A 37 -0.89 -8.48 10.49
CA ALA A 37 0.46 -8.60 9.92
C ALA A 37 0.91 -7.37 9.08
N ILE A 38 0.01 -6.43 8.80
CA ILE A 38 0.31 -5.19 8.08
C ILE A 38 0.66 -4.10 9.10
N ARG A 39 1.93 -4.12 9.54
CA ARG A 39 2.47 -3.17 10.52
C ARG A 39 3.47 -2.22 9.88
N GLY A 40 3.48 -0.97 10.32
CA GLY A 40 4.40 0.07 9.87
C GLY A 40 3.82 1.06 8.86
N VAL A 41 4.58 2.13 8.60
CA VAL A 41 4.12 3.30 7.84
C VAL A 41 3.88 2.98 6.36
N ILE A 42 4.69 2.11 5.75
CA ILE A 42 4.60 1.81 4.32
C ILE A 42 4.55 0.29 4.16
N ARG A 43 3.34 -0.29 4.22
CA ARG A 43 3.12 -1.70 3.91
C ARG A 43 1.80 -1.89 3.16
N PHE A 44 1.94 -2.33 1.92
CA PHE A 44 0.84 -2.64 1.01
C PHE A 44 0.72 -4.15 0.87
N ASP A 45 -0.50 -4.63 0.81
CA ASP A 45 -0.81 -5.96 0.32
C ASP A 45 -1.45 -5.78 -1.06
N TYR A 46 -0.86 -6.39 -2.08
CA TYR A 46 -1.25 -6.15 -3.46
C TYR A 46 -2.09 -7.34 -3.95
N PHE A 47 -3.32 -7.05 -4.34
CA PHE A 47 -4.23 -8.05 -4.86
C PHE A 47 -3.85 -8.41 -6.32
N TRP A 48 -3.43 -9.65 -6.53
CA TRP A 48 -3.02 -10.18 -7.83
C TRP A 48 -4.18 -10.68 -8.71
N GLY A 49 -5.40 -10.76 -8.17
CA GLY A 49 -6.53 -11.43 -8.82
C GLY A 49 -6.87 -12.75 -8.15
N PHE A 50 -7.66 -13.58 -8.84
CA PHE A 50 -8.18 -14.85 -8.32
C PHE A 50 -7.48 -16.06 -8.97
N GLY A 51 -7.51 -17.21 -8.29
CA GLY A 51 -6.99 -18.49 -8.78
C GLY A 51 -5.54 -18.79 -8.36
N ASP A 52 -5.10 -20.02 -8.61
CA ASP A 52 -3.85 -20.58 -8.08
C ASP A 52 -2.60 -19.84 -8.57
N ILE A 53 -2.61 -19.37 -9.83
CA ILE A 53 -1.50 -18.59 -10.39
C ILE A 53 -1.37 -17.27 -9.64
N ALA A 54 -2.47 -16.56 -9.39
CA ALA A 54 -2.46 -15.31 -8.65
C ALA A 54 -1.99 -15.53 -7.20
N GLY A 55 -2.45 -16.60 -6.55
CA GLY A 55 -2.00 -17.00 -5.21
C GLY A 55 -0.49 -17.30 -5.15
N ALA A 56 0.04 -18.02 -6.14
CA ALA A 56 1.47 -18.35 -6.21
C ALA A 56 2.34 -17.10 -6.41
N GLN A 57 1.91 -16.13 -7.23
CA GLN A 57 2.61 -14.87 -7.39
C GLN A 57 2.50 -13.99 -6.14
N ALA A 58 1.32 -13.89 -5.54
CA ALA A 58 1.11 -13.15 -4.30
C ALA A 58 2.02 -13.65 -3.17
N GLY A 59 2.12 -14.97 -2.99
CA GLY A 59 2.99 -15.58 -1.96
C GLY A 59 4.49 -15.32 -2.16
N ARG A 60 4.92 -15.04 -3.40
CA ARG A 60 6.32 -14.71 -3.74
C ARG A 60 6.58 -13.21 -3.74
N GLN A 61 5.56 -12.37 -3.63
CA GLN A 61 5.75 -10.93 -3.66
C GLN A 61 6.40 -10.43 -2.35
N LYS A 62 7.60 -9.86 -2.48
CA LYS A 62 8.32 -9.21 -1.38
C LYS A 62 9.16 -8.06 -1.93
N SER A 63 8.46 -7.08 -2.49
CA SER A 63 9.08 -5.97 -3.21
C SER A 63 9.40 -4.81 -2.28
N ARG A 64 10.45 -4.04 -2.60
CA ARG A 64 10.59 -2.69 -2.06
C ARG A 64 9.56 -1.80 -2.74
N ALA A 65 8.78 -1.08 -1.95
CA ALA A 65 7.76 -0.17 -2.45
C ALA A 65 8.13 1.27 -2.05
N HIS A 66 7.95 2.19 -2.99
CA HIS A 66 7.91 3.62 -2.74
C HIS A 66 6.45 4.07 -2.72
N ALA A 67 6.13 5.02 -1.85
CA ALA A 67 4.78 5.56 -1.79
C ALA A 67 4.79 7.05 -1.46
N TRP A 68 3.91 7.77 -2.12
CA TRP A 68 3.62 9.18 -1.87
C TRP A 68 2.18 9.30 -1.43
N VAL A 69 1.95 10.02 -0.33
CA VAL A 69 0.60 10.30 0.13
C VAL A 69 0.10 11.58 -0.53
N LEU A 70 -1.15 11.58 -1.01
CA LEU A 70 -1.75 12.78 -1.56
C LEU A 70 -2.48 13.52 -0.45
N VAL A 71 -2.03 14.75 -0.16
CA VAL A 71 -2.63 15.62 0.85
C VAL A 71 -3.52 16.64 0.14
N PRO A 72 -4.80 16.81 0.55
CA PRO A 72 -5.65 17.86 0.01
C PRO A 72 -5.00 19.24 0.17
N ARG A 73 -5.16 20.10 -0.85
CA ARG A 73 -4.63 21.48 -0.78
C ARG A 73 -5.19 22.19 0.45
N GLY A 74 -4.29 22.81 1.23
CA GLY A 74 -4.63 23.50 2.48
C GLY A 74 -4.52 22.64 3.74
N MET A 75 -4.34 21.32 3.62
CA MET A 75 -4.05 20.43 4.75
C MET A 75 -2.56 20.14 4.87
N LYS A 76 -2.12 19.79 6.07
CA LYS A 76 -0.78 19.26 6.36
C LYS A 76 -0.81 17.73 6.37
N PRO A 77 0.32 17.06 6.12
CA PRO A 77 0.41 15.61 6.24
C PRO A 77 -0.08 15.07 7.59
N SER A 78 0.15 15.80 8.68
CA SER A 78 -0.34 15.45 10.02
C SER A 78 -1.86 15.29 10.11
N ASP A 79 -2.61 16.00 9.27
CA ASP A 79 -4.07 16.09 9.37
C ASP A 79 -4.76 14.82 8.84
N ILE A 80 -4.07 14.09 7.94
CA ILE A 80 -4.54 12.84 7.34
C ILE A 80 -3.93 11.59 8.00
N MET A 81 -2.97 11.78 8.90
CA MET A 81 -2.42 10.72 9.74
C MET A 81 -3.31 10.47 10.96
N THR A 82 -3.21 9.29 11.56
CA THR A 82 -3.84 9.02 12.86
C THR A 82 -3.07 9.79 13.93
N ALA A 83 -3.77 10.60 14.73
CA ALA A 83 -3.16 11.29 15.87
C ALA A 83 -2.62 10.25 16.87
N ARG A 84 -1.42 10.51 17.40
CA ARG A 84 -0.89 9.73 18.53
C ARG A 84 -1.69 10.02 19.79
#